data_AF-A0A8T5KV89-F1
#
_entry.id   AF-A0A8T5KV89-F1
#
_cell.length_a   1.000
_cell.length_b   1.000
_cell.length_c   1.000
_cell.angle_alpha   90.00
_cell.angle_beta   90.00
_cell.angle_gamma   90.00
#
_symmetry.space_group_name_H-M   'P 1'
#
loop_
_entity.id
_entity.type
_entity.pdbx_description
1 polymer ?
#
loop_
_entity_poly.entity_id
_entity_poly.type
_entity_poly.pdbx_seq_one_letter_code
_entity_poly.pdbx_strand_id
1 'polypeptide(L)'
;MVKTFIGVREVDGEVFRRFRARAVENKIRLGKALSLAMKEFLEERKQPKVDIRNLDKINGMIKPGKKVRWSEEIDEILYGGESDIS
;
A
#
# COMPACT_ATOMS: atom_id res chain seq x y z
N MET A 1 -18.29 -3.24 19.90
CA MET A 1 -17.75 -4.04 18.77
C MET A 1 -18.13 -5.48 18.96
N VAL A 2 -18.84 -6.07 17.98
CA VAL A 2 -19.16 -7.50 18.01
C VAL A 2 -17.88 -8.28 17.74
N LYS A 3 -17.56 -9.23 18.61
CA LYS A 3 -16.35 -10.06 18.49
C LYS A 3 -16.68 -11.26 17.61
N THR A 4 -16.44 -11.13 16.31
CA THR A 4 -16.68 -12.21 15.34
C THR A 4 -15.49 -13.17 15.34
N PHE A 5 -15.76 -14.47 15.51
CA PHE A 5 -14.75 -15.51 15.34
C PHE A 5 -14.68 -15.91 13.86
N ILE A 6 -13.50 -15.82 13.26
CA ILE A 6 -13.26 -16.21 11.87
C ILE A 6 -12.15 -17.26 11.88
N GLY A 7 -12.45 -18.45 11.36
CA GLY A 7 -11.47 -19.50 11.12
C GLY A 7 -11.03 -19.49 9.67
N VAL A 8 -9.71 -19.48 9.43
CA VAL A 8 -9.13 -19.58 8.09
C VAL A 8 -8.73 -21.03 7.84
N ARG A 9 -9.23 -21.62 6.75
CA ARG A 9 -8.87 -22.99 6.32
C ARG A 9 -7.86 -22.94 5.18
N GLU A 10 -7.23 -24.07 4.90
CA GLU A 10 -6.30 -24.23 3.77
C GLU A 10 -5.07 -23.32 3.84
N VAL A 11 -4.61 -23.03 5.06
CA VAL A 11 -3.36 -22.29 5.26
C VAL A 11 -2.20 -23.24 5.08
N ASP A 12 -1.25 -22.86 4.24
CA ASP A 12 0.02 -23.57 4.10
C ASP A 12 0.73 -23.68 5.46
N GLY A 13 1.09 -24.91 5.85
CA GLY A 13 1.63 -25.19 7.17
C GLY A 13 3.04 -24.64 7.40
N GLU A 14 3.82 -24.40 6.35
CA GLU A 14 5.14 -23.78 6.44
C GLU A 14 5.01 -22.25 6.57
N VAL A 15 4.16 -21.64 5.74
CA VAL A 15 3.84 -20.21 5.82
C VAL A 15 3.28 -19.86 7.20
N PHE A 16 2.36 -20.66 7.72
CA PHE A 16 1.80 -20.45 9.06
C PHE A 16 2.86 -20.53 10.16
N ARG A 17 3.79 -21.48 10.07
CA ARG A 17 4.88 -21.62 11.04
C ARG A 17 5.80 -20.40 11.04
N ARG A 18 6.22 -19.93 9.87
CA ARG A 18 7.05 -18.73 9.72
C ARG A 18 6.32 -17.49 10.24
N PHE A 19 5.04 -17.35 9.92
CA PHE A 19 4.21 -16.26 10.40
C PHE A 19 4.10 -16.25 11.93
N ARG A 20 3.85 -17.42 12.53
CA ARG A 20 3.77 -17.58 13.99
C ARG A 20 5.10 -17.24 14.67
N ALA A 21 6.23 -17.70 14.13
CA ALA A 21 7.55 -17.39 14.67
C ALA A 21 7.77 -15.87 14.72
N ARG A 22 7.47 -15.18 13.62
CA ARG A 22 7.61 -13.73 13.51
C ARG A 22 6.66 -12.97 14.44
N ALA A 23 5.45 -13.47 14.66
CA ALA A 23 4.52 -12.89 15.63
C ALA A 23 5.05 -13.01 17.08
N VAL A 24 5.70 -14.14 17.42
CA VAL A 24 6.32 -14.36 18.73
C VAL A 24 7.53 -13.44 18.93
N GLU A 25 8.40 -13.32 17.92
CA GLU A 25 9.56 -12.41 17.94
C GLU A 25 9.14 -10.95 18.22
N ASN A 26 8.04 -10.51 17.59
CA ASN A 26 7.51 -9.16 17.76
C ASN A 26 6.63 -9.01 19.01
N LYS A 27 6.53 -10.03 19.87
CA LYS A 27 5.71 -10.04 21.11
C LYS A 27 4.24 -9.67 20.86
N ILE A 28 3.70 -10.02 19.70
CA ILE A 28 2.31 -9.74 19.32
C ILE A 28 1.46 -11.00 19.33
N ARG A 29 0.20 -10.88 19.74
CA ARG A 29 -0.77 -11.98 19.67
C ARG A 29 -1.03 -12.35 18.22
N LEU A 30 -1.11 -13.64 17.92
CA LEU A 30 -1.30 -14.16 16.55
C LEU A 30 -2.51 -13.54 15.83
N GLY A 31 -3.64 -13.37 16.53
CA GLY A 31 -4.82 -12.70 15.95
C GLY A 31 -4.58 -11.23 15.60
N LYS A 32 -3.83 -10.50 16.45
CA LYS A 32 -3.45 -9.11 16.17
C LYS A 32 -2.47 -9.02 15.01
N ALA A 33 -1.50 -9.94 14.94
CA ALA A 33 -0.58 -10.05 13.81
C ALA A 33 -1.35 -10.30 12.50
N LEU A 34 -2.33 -11.21 12.52
CA LEU A 34 -3.16 -11.50 11.35
C LEU A 34 -3.98 -10.28 10.92
N SER A 35 -4.60 -9.57 11.87
CA SER A 35 -5.32 -8.33 11.55
C SER A 35 -4.42 -7.26 10.93
N LEU A 36 -3.17 -7.12 11.40
CA LEU A 36 -2.20 -6.19 10.82
C LEU A 36 -1.82 -6.60 9.40
N ALA A 37 -1.48 -7.87 9.18
CA ALA A 37 -1.14 -8.39 7.86
C ALA A 37 -2.31 -8.25 6.86
N MET A 38 -3.56 -8.46 7.30
CA MET A 38 -4.74 -8.23 6.47
C MET A 38 -4.91 -6.76 6.11
N LYS A 39 -4.63 -5.85 7.04
CA LYS A 39 -4.71 -4.40 6.80
C LYS A 39 -3.67 -3.98 5.76
N GLU A 40 -2.42 -4.41 5.95
CA GLU A 40 -1.31 -4.15 5.04
C GLU A 40 -1.61 -4.68 3.62
N PHE A 41 -2.09 -5.92 3.51
CA PHE A 41 -2.47 -6.52 2.22
C PHE A 41 -3.58 -5.74 1.48
N LEU A 42 -4.54 -5.16 2.21
CA LEU A 42 -5.58 -4.33 1.62
C LEU A 42 -5.06 -2.95 1.22
N GLU A 43 -4.13 -2.38 1.98
CA GLU A 43 -3.51 -1.08 1.70
C GLU A 43 -2.57 -1.15 0.48
N GLU A 44 -1.79 -2.22 0.34
CA GLU A 44 -0.98 -2.47 -0.86
C GLU A 44 -1.83 -2.52 -2.14
N ARG A 45 -3.06 -3.03 -2.05
CA ARG A 45 -4.02 -3.07 -3.17
C ARG A 45 -4.70 -1.74 -3.45
N LYS A 46 -4.60 -0.77 -2.52
CA LYS A 46 -5.14 0.58 -2.70
C LYS A 46 -4.14 1.54 -3.34
N GLN A 47 -2.86 1.16 -3.51
CA GLN A 47 -1.93 2.03 -4.22
C GLN A 47 -2.53 2.37 -5.59
N PRO A 48 -2.64 3.66 -5.94
CA PRO A 48 -3.25 4.07 -7.20
C PRO A 48 -2.46 3.42 -8.33
N LYS A 49 -3.15 2.64 -9.17
CA LYS A 49 -2.58 2.21 -10.44
C LYS A 49 -2.13 3.49 -11.14
N VAL A 50 -0.82 3.61 -11.41
CA VAL A 50 -0.28 4.69 -12.24
C VAL A 50 -1.10 4.68 -13.53
N ASP A 51 -1.94 5.70 -13.74
CA ASP A 51 -2.72 5.79 -14.96
C ASP A 51 -1.74 6.20 -16.06
N ILE A 52 -1.42 5.23 -16.92
CA ILE A 52 -0.47 5.39 -18.03
C ILE A 52 -0.88 6.59 -18.91
N ARG A 53 -2.17 6.93 -18.97
CA ARG A 53 -2.69 8.10 -19.70
C ARG A 53 -2.22 9.46 -19.14
N ASN A 54 -1.73 9.49 -17.91
CA ASN A 54 -1.16 10.70 -17.30
C ASN A 54 0.31 10.90 -17.66
N LEU A 55 1.02 9.89 -18.18
CA LEU A 55 2.39 10.05 -18.70
C LEU A 55 2.44 10.97 -19.93
N ASP A 56 1.42 10.89 -20.79
CA ASP A 56 1.30 11.75 -21.97
C ASP A 56 1.16 13.23 -21.60
N LYS A 57 0.56 13.52 -20.42
CA LYS A 57 0.43 14.88 -19.88
C LYS A 57 1.76 15.45 -19.40
N ILE A 58 2.63 14.60 -18.84
CA ILE A 58 3.97 15.00 -18.40
C ILE A 58 4.81 15.40 -19.61
N ASN A 59 4.83 14.60 -20.67
CA ASN A 59 5.60 14.91 -21.89
C ASN A 59 5.19 16.24 -22.55
N GLY A 60 3.92 16.66 -22.43
CA GLY A 60 3.46 17.96 -22.95
C GLY A 60 3.90 19.19 -22.14
N MET A 61 4.31 19.02 -20.87
CA MET A 61 4.73 20.10 -19.98
C MET A 61 6.25 20.35 -19.96
N ILE A 62 7.06 19.39 -20.41
CA ILE A 62 8.53 19.51 -20.47
C ILE A 62 8.92 20.44 -21.62
N LYS A 63 8.74 21.75 -21.45
CA LYS A 63 9.35 22.77 -22.32
C LYS A 63 10.78 23.04 -21.85
N PRO A 64 11.82 22.89 -22.69
CA PRO A 64 13.20 23.10 -22.28
C PRO A 64 13.41 24.60 -22.02
N GLY A 65 13.56 24.99 -20.75
CA GLY A 65 13.91 26.37 -20.37
C GLY A 65 13.18 26.96 -19.16
N LYS A 66 12.16 26.30 -18.60
CA LYS A 66 11.54 26.73 -17.34
C LYS A 66 12.00 25.87 -16.17
N LYS A 67 12.49 26.51 -15.11
CA LYS A 67 12.85 25.89 -13.83
C LYS A 67 11.55 25.53 -13.09
N VAL A 68 10.99 24.37 -13.38
CA VAL A 68 9.82 23.82 -12.70
C VAL A 68 10.24 23.04 -11.46
N ARG A 69 9.40 23.02 -10.42
CA ARG A 69 9.63 22.22 -9.19
C ARG A 69 9.24 20.77 -9.51
N TRP A 70 10.15 20.08 -10.19
CA TRP A 70 9.91 18.81 -10.89
C TRP A 70 9.23 17.71 -10.06
N SER A 71 9.50 17.58 -8.77
CA SER A 71 8.98 16.43 -8.01
C SER A 71 7.49 16.55 -7.72
N GLU A 72 7.06 17.69 -7.17
CA GLU A 72 5.70 17.86 -6.66
C GLU A 72 4.66 17.94 -7.80
N GLU A 73 5.01 18.63 -8.89
CA GLU A 73 4.13 18.75 -10.07
C GLU A 73 4.01 17.41 -10.82
N ILE A 74 5.09 16.62 -10.90
CA ILE A 74 5.04 15.29 -11.51
C ILE A 74 4.23 14.33 -10.64
N ASP A 75 4.41 14.37 -9.32
CA ASP A 75 3.66 13.54 -8.39
C ASP A 75 2.16 13.86 -8.45
N GLU A 76 1.78 15.14 -8.55
CA GLU A 76 0.38 15.55 -8.70
C GLU A 76 -0.27 15.01 -9.98
N ILE A 77 0.48 14.97 -11.09
CA ILE A 77 0.01 14.45 -12.38
C ILE A 77 -0.05 12.91 -12.38
N LEU A 78 0.96 12.25 -11.81
CA LEU A 78 1.05 10.79 -11.75
C LEU A 78 0.00 10.19 -10.81
N TYR A 79 -0.21 10.84 -9.66
CA TYR A 79 -1.06 10.32 -8.59
C TYR A 79 -2.43 11.00 -8.52
N GLY A 80 -2.66 12.07 -9.29
CA GLY A 80 -3.93 12.79 -9.32
C GLY A 80 -4.20 13.45 -7.98
N GLY A 81 -3.46 14.52 -7.67
CA GLY A 81 -3.68 15.48 -6.59
C GLY A 81 -4.66 15.10 -5.46
N GLU A 82 -4.33 14.08 -4.67
CA GLU A 82 -4.92 13.81 -3.36
C GLU A 82 -3.93 12.96 -2.57
N SER A 83 -2.78 13.56 -2.27
CA SER A 83 -1.99 13.17 -1.10
C SER A 83 -2.72 13.68 0.13
N ASP A 84 -3.78 12.98 0.55
CA ASP A 84 -4.38 13.15 1.87
C ASP A 84 -3.33 12.81 2.94
N ILE A 85 -2.58 13.83 3.35
CA ILE A 85 -1.85 13.88 4.61
C ILE A 85 -2.45 15.03 5.41
N SER A 86 -3.51 14.73 6.17
CA SER A 86 -3.81 15.20 7.56
C SER A 86 -5.31 15.22 7.84
#